data_AF-A0A3Q0HAW6-F1
#
_entry.id   AF-A0A3Q0HAW6-F1
#
_cell.length_a   1.000
_cell.length_b   1.000
_cell.length_c   1.000
_cell.angle_alpha   90.00
_cell.angle_beta   90.00
_cell.angle_gamma   90.00
#
_symmetry.space_group_name_H-M   'P 1'
#
loop_
_entity.id
_entity.type
_entity.pdbx_description
1 polymer ?
#
loop_
_entity_poly.entity_id
_entity_poly.type
_entity_poly.pdbx_seq_one_letter_code
_entity_poly.pdbx_strand_id
1 'polypeptide(L)'
;MLKPTLAILQAGSYDLVQEMNKKLAEEIGLHIIHIWLPEDSSEDEIVGEILKLNDDPTVHGLALHLPENAYSSKILNALKPEKDVDGVSAVNLGQLVYGDVYDCLPYPTASAVIELLENIDRTIDGKKVLLVGTAAPLAASLQCLLQRKGAMVMSCQWKTQQLQSKLHQADVMVIGSIKPEEIPVSWIKPGTTIVNCSHDVLSGKLCYGHQDVKYGDLAAEEALVSLAVAIRMQNMIKTTERWIRSQQYRKWNLHCLKLHPLSPVPSDIEISRAQSPKAVDVLAKEIGLLADEIEIYGQTKAKVRLSLLERLKDQPDGKYILVAGITPTPLGEGKSTVTIGLVQALTAHLDINSFACLRQPSQGPTFGVKGGAAGGGYAQVIPMEEFNLHLTGDIHAITAANNLLAAAIDARILHESTQSDKALYSRLVPVVDGVRKFSTIQLARLKRLGISKTDPGTLTEEEISKFVRLDIDPSTITWQRVLDTNDRFLRKITVGQANTEKGFIRQAQFDIAVASEIMAILALTTSLADMKDRLGKMVVANDKNGQPVTAEDL
;
A
#
# COMPACT_ATOMS: atom_id res chain seq x y z
N MET A 1 10.75 13.88 -12.36
CA MET A 1 11.60 12.82 -12.94
C MET A 1 11.55 11.64 -11.99
N LEU A 2 11.14 10.45 -12.47
CA LEU A 2 11.09 9.25 -11.63
C LEU A 2 12.50 8.90 -11.17
N LYS A 3 12.68 8.63 -9.87
CA LYS A 3 13.91 8.07 -9.32
C LYS A 3 13.62 6.64 -8.88
N PRO A 4 13.95 5.62 -9.68
CA PRO A 4 13.60 4.24 -9.34
C PRO A 4 14.38 3.78 -8.12
N THR A 5 13.72 3.02 -7.25
CA THR A 5 14.26 2.58 -5.97
C THR A 5 14.36 1.07 -5.92
N LEU A 6 15.58 0.56 -5.74
CA LEU A 6 15.86 -0.84 -5.45
C LEU A 6 16.00 -1.02 -3.94
N ALA A 7 15.16 -1.87 -3.35
CA ALA A 7 15.34 -2.33 -1.98
C ALA A 7 16.17 -3.61 -1.97
N ILE A 8 17.19 -3.68 -1.13
CA ILE A 8 18.01 -4.88 -0.92
C ILE A 8 17.76 -5.35 0.51
N LEU A 9 17.09 -6.50 0.64
CA LEU A 9 16.85 -7.14 1.94
C LEU A 9 17.98 -8.12 2.23
N GLN A 10 18.75 -7.83 3.27
CA GLN A 10 19.94 -8.58 3.65
C GLN A 10 19.80 -9.16 5.05
N ALA A 11 20.07 -10.46 5.19
CA ALA A 11 20.20 -11.13 6.48
C ALA A 11 21.61 -11.72 6.60
N GLY A 12 22.33 -11.36 7.67
CA GLY A 12 23.72 -11.80 7.90
C GLY A 12 24.78 -10.71 7.66
N SER A 13 26.05 -11.13 7.55
CA SER A 13 27.21 -10.23 7.57
C SER A 13 27.36 -9.33 6.34
N TYR A 14 28.15 -8.25 6.48
CA TYR A 14 28.43 -7.24 5.46
C TYR A 14 29.26 -7.85 4.31
N ASP A 15 28.75 -7.78 3.07
CA ASP A 15 29.35 -8.39 1.89
C ASP A 15 29.87 -7.32 0.91
N LEU A 16 31.00 -7.59 0.25
CA LEU A 16 31.62 -6.81 -0.83
C LEU A 16 30.62 -6.51 -1.97
N VAL A 17 29.68 -7.42 -2.19
CA VAL A 17 28.53 -7.28 -3.11
C VAL A 17 27.75 -5.99 -2.83
N GLN A 18 27.65 -5.56 -1.57
CA GLN A 18 26.87 -4.39 -1.20
C GLN A 18 27.49 -3.08 -1.70
N GLU A 19 28.80 -2.91 -1.49
CA GLU A 19 29.53 -1.72 -1.96
C GLU A 19 29.42 -1.58 -3.48
N MET A 20 29.48 -2.71 -4.18
CA MET A 20 29.34 -2.76 -5.64
C MET A 20 27.92 -2.41 -6.10
N ASN A 21 26.87 -2.91 -5.44
CA ASN A 21 25.49 -2.50 -5.74
C ASN A 21 25.32 -1.00 -5.56
N LYS A 22 25.83 -0.44 -4.46
CA LYS A 22 25.73 1.00 -4.17
C LYS A 22 26.45 1.83 -5.23
N LYS A 23 27.71 1.50 -5.51
CA LYS A 23 28.52 2.21 -6.50
C LYS A 23 27.87 2.20 -7.89
N LEU A 24 27.47 1.01 -8.38
CA LEU A 24 26.89 0.91 -9.71
C LEU A 24 25.53 1.61 -9.78
N ALA A 25 24.70 1.53 -8.74
CA ALA A 25 23.42 2.24 -8.71
C ALA A 25 23.56 3.76 -8.71
N GLU A 26 24.55 4.30 -7.98
CA GLU A 26 24.87 5.73 -8.01
C GLU A 26 25.27 6.18 -9.43
N GLU A 27 26.08 5.39 -10.14
CA GLU A 27 26.51 5.66 -11.53
C GLU A 27 25.34 5.72 -12.52
N ILE A 28 24.32 4.86 -12.36
CA ILE A 28 23.13 4.82 -13.24
C ILE A 28 21.94 5.64 -12.71
N GLY A 29 22.11 6.35 -11.59
CA GLY A 29 21.08 7.23 -11.02
C GLY A 29 19.93 6.53 -10.30
N LEU A 30 20.11 5.27 -9.88
CA LEU A 30 19.14 4.54 -9.06
C LEU A 30 19.26 4.93 -7.58
N HIS A 31 18.13 4.95 -6.87
CA HIS A 31 18.13 5.00 -5.41
C HIS A 31 18.21 3.58 -4.85
N ILE A 32 19.04 3.34 -3.84
CA ILE A 32 19.06 2.07 -3.12
C ILE A 32 18.63 2.28 -1.67
N ILE A 33 17.75 1.40 -1.21
CA ILE A 33 17.42 1.23 0.22
C ILE A 33 17.99 -0.12 0.65
N HIS A 34 18.80 -0.12 1.71
CA HIS A 34 19.28 -1.36 2.33
C HIS A 34 18.53 -1.62 3.61
N ILE A 35 18.00 -2.84 3.74
CA ILE A 35 17.32 -3.29 4.96
C ILE A 35 18.13 -4.45 5.53
N TRP A 36 18.60 -4.22 6.76
CA TRP A 36 19.42 -5.16 7.50
C TRP A 36 18.57 -5.91 8.50
N LEU A 37 18.52 -7.22 8.35
CA LEU A 37 17.93 -8.13 9.31
C LEU A 37 19.05 -8.85 10.09
N PRO A 38 18.86 -9.08 11.41
CA PRO A 38 19.70 -9.98 12.18
C PRO A 38 19.89 -11.35 11.48
N GLU A 39 21.06 -11.97 11.66
CA GLU A 39 21.37 -13.27 11.06
C GLU A 39 20.44 -14.39 11.57
N ASP A 40 19.92 -14.25 12.79
CA ASP A 40 18.96 -15.14 13.44
C ASP A 40 17.50 -14.77 13.17
N SER A 41 17.23 -13.83 12.25
CA SER A 41 15.86 -13.47 11.87
C SER A 41 15.08 -14.67 11.39
N SER A 42 13.87 -14.78 11.94
CA SER A 42 12.92 -15.82 11.58
C SER A 42 12.40 -15.63 10.14
N GLU A 43 11.93 -16.72 9.55
CA GLU A 43 11.27 -16.70 8.24
C GLU A 43 10.08 -15.71 8.20
N ASP A 44 9.32 -15.61 9.29
CA ASP A 44 8.18 -14.69 9.40
C ASP A 44 8.60 -13.21 9.42
N GLU A 45 9.72 -12.88 10.06
CA GLU A 45 10.27 -11.52 10.06
C GLU A 45 10.73 -11.11 8.65
N ILE A 46 11.43 -12.01 7.95
CA ILE A 46 11.85 -11.80 6.56
C ILE A 46 10.63 -11.58 5.65
N VAL A 47 9.62 -12.45 5.76
CA VAL A 47 8.36 -12.30 5.01
C VAL A 47 7.67 -10.98 5.35
N GLY A 48 7.62 -10.60 6.62
CA GLY A 48 7.03 -9.34 7.07
C GLY A 48 7.68 -8.12 6.41
N GLU A 49 9.00 -8.07 6.31
CA GLU A 49 9.71 -7.00 5.61
C GLU A 49 9.50 -7.02 4.10
N ILE A 50 9.49 -8.21 3.47
CA ILE A 50 9.17 -8.34 2.04
C ILE A 50 7.79 -7.76 1.75
N LEU A 51 6.77 -8.09 2.56
CA LEU A 51 5.41 -7.59 2.38
C LEU A 51 5.33 -6.06 2.53
N LYS A 52 6.03 -5.48 3.51
CA LYS A 52 6.12 -4.01 3.64
C LYS A 52 6.71 -3.35 2.39
N LEU A 53 7.80 -3.90 1.86
CA LEU A 53 8.47 -3.35 0.66
C LEU A 53 7.66 -3.56 -0.61
N ASN A 54 6.92 -4.66 -0.68
CA ASN A 54 5.97 -4.91 -1.75
C ASN A 54 4.83 -3.90 -1.78
N ASP A 55 4.40 -3.41 -0.63
CA ASP A 55 3.30 -2.45 -0.49
C ASP A 55 3.78 -0.99 -0.47
N ASP A 56 5.09 -0.74 -0.46
CA ASP A 56 5.65 0.60 -0.63
C ASP A 56 5.64 1.01 -2.12
N PRO A 57 4.84 2.02 -2.53
CA PRO A 57 4.79 2.46 -3.91
C PRO A 57 6.06 3.18 -4.37
N THR A 58 6.94 3.57 -3.46
CA THR A 58 8.23 4.21 -3.77
C THR A 58 9.33 3.20 -4.10
N VAL A 59 9.13 1.91 -3.74
CA VAL A 59 10.02 0.80 -4.04
C VAL A 59 9.57 0.14 -5.34
N HIS A 60 10.47 0.06 -6.32
CA HIS A 60 10.16 -0.45 -7.66
C HIS A 60 10.78 -1.83 -7.91
N GLY A 61 11.84 -2.18 -7.20
CA GLY A 61 12.45 -3.50 -7.25
C GLY A 61 12.93 -3.96 -5.87
N LEU A 62 12.98 -5.27 -5.68
CA LEU A 62 13.37 -5.94 -4.45
C LEU A 62 14.35 -7.07 -4.79
N ALA A 63 15.54 -6.99 -4.20
CA ALA A 63 16.57 -8.02 -4.26
C ALA A 63 16.70 -8.70 -2.90
N LEU A 64 16.88 -10.02 -2.90
CA LEU A 64 17.07 -10.81 -1.70
C LEU A 64 18.53 -11.24 -1.60
N HIS A 65 19.20 -10.84 -0.53
CA HIS A 65 20.52 -11.31 -0.15
C HIS A 65 20.42 -12.07 1.17
N LEU A 66 20.01 -13.33 1.06
CA LEU A 66 19.76 -14.19 2.21
C LEU A 66 20.76 -15.37 2.22
N PRO A 67 21.04 -15.95 3.39
CA PRO A 67 21.78 -17.21 3.48
C PRO A 67 21.12 -18.31 2.62
N GLU A 68 21.90 -19.24 2.04
CA GLU A 68 21.36 -20.26 1.12
C GLU A 68 20.22 -21.10 1.72
N ASN A 69 20.28 -21.36 3.02
CA ASN A 69 19.26 -22.11 3.77
C ASN A 69 17.99 -21.29 4.07
N ALA A 70 18.00 -19.97 3.86
CA ALA A 70 16.86 -19.09 4.12
C ALA A 70 15.93 -18.95 2.90
N TYR A 71 16.30 -19.40 1.69
CA TYR A 71 15.43 -19.37 0.51
C TYR A 71 14.34 -20.45 0.56
N SER A 72 13.33 -20.25 1.41
CA SER A 72 12.17 -21.11 1.50
C SER A 72 11.09 -20.77 0.46
N SER A 73 10.16 -21.70 0.23
CA SER A 73 9.00 -21.43 -0.63
C SER A 73 8.14 -20.28 -0.09
N LYS A 74 8.08 -20.10 1.23
CA LYS A 74 7.29 -19.03 1.86
C LYS A 74 7.90 -17.65 1.58
N ILE A 75 9.22 -17.50 1.70
CA ILE A 75 9.94 -16.27 1.37
C ILE A 75 9.84 -15.96 -0.13
N LEU A 76 10.10 -16.96 -0.98
CA LEU A 76 10.05 -16.77 -2.44
C LEU A 76 8.65 -16.42 -2.95
N ASN A 77 7.59 -16.97 -2.34
CA ASN A 77 6.21 -16.65 -2.69
C ASN A 77 5.72 -15.32 -2.10
N ALA A 78 6.42 -14.76 -1.11
CA ALA A 78 6.10 -13.44 -0.58
C ALA A 78 6.52 -12.32 -1.54
N LEU A 79 7.53 -12.53 -2.40
CA LEU A 79 7.96 -11.55 -3.41
C LEU A 79 6.88 -11.30 -4.46
N LYS A 80 6.51 -10.04 -4.70
CA LYS A 80 5.69 -9.67 -5.87
C LYS A 80 6.51 -9.89 -7.15
N PRO A 81 6.05 -10.70 -8.12
CA PRO A 81 6.81 -10.99 -9.34
C PRO A 81 7.24 -9.74 -10.10
N GLU A 82 6.43 -8.69 -10.06
CA GLU A 82 6.69 -7.42 -10.73
C GLU A 82 7.82 -6.63 -10.08
N LYS A 83 8.13 -6.87 -8.80
CA LYS A 83 9.24 -6.22 -8.07
C LYS A 83 10.47 -7.12 -7.92
N ASP A 84 10.39 -8.39 -8.27
CA ASP A 84 11.46 -9.38 -8.09
C ASP A 84 12.59 -9.21 -9.12
N VAL A 85 13.61 -8.43 -8.78
CA VAL A 85 14.74 -8.14 -9.70
C VAL A 85 15.74 -9.28 -9.79
N ASP A 86 15.73 -10.20 -8.82
CA ASP A 86 16.55 -11.39 -8.84
C ASP A 86 15.84 -12.54 -9.58
N GLY A 87 14.56 -12.45 -9.94
CA GLY A 87 13.88 -13.52 -10.67
C GLY A 87 13.74 -14.82 -9.88
N VAL A 88 13.74 -14.75 -8.54
CA VAL A 88 13.71 -15.93 -7.66
C VAL A 88 12.31 -16.34 -7.23
N SER A 89 11.31 -15.49 -7.44
CA SER A 89 9.91 -15.83 -7.18
C SER A 89 9.46 -17.01 -8.03
N ALA A 90 8.51 -17.80 -7.52
CA ALA A 90 8.00 -18.97 -8.24
C ALA A 90 7.42 -18.60 -9.62
N VAL A 91 6.85 -17.41 -9.76
CA VAL A 91 6.30 -16.91 -11.04
C VAL A 91 7.41 -16.61 -12.04
N ASN A 92 8.42 -15.80 -11.68
CA ASN A 92 9.51 -15.45 -12.60
C ASN A 92 10.36 -16.66 -12.96
N LEU A 93 10.65 -17.54 -11.99
CA LEU A 93 11.35 -18.79 -12.25
C LEU A 93 10.53 -19.73 -13.13
N GLY A 94 9.20 -19.79 -12.93
CA GLY A 94 8.29 -20.55 -13.79
C GLY A 94 8.29 -20.02 -15.23
N GLN A 95 8.21 -18.70 -15.41
CA GLN A 95 8.29 -18.04 -16.73
C GLN A 95 9.63 -18.36 -17.42
N LEU A 96 10.74 -18.35 -16.66
CA LEU A 96 12.05 -18.73 -17.19
C LEU A 96 11.99 -20.16 -17.74
N VAL A 97 11.44 -21.11 -16.97
CA VAL A 97 11.35 -22.52 -17.38
C VAL A 97 10.44 -22.71 -18.60
N TYR A 98 9.27 -22.07 -18.64
CA TYR A 98 8.35 -22.15 -19.78
C TYR A 98 8.91 -21.51 -21.07
N GLY A 99 9.89 -20.63 -20.95
CA GLY A 99 10.50 -19.96 -22.11
C GLY A 99 9.76 -18.72 -22.54
N ASP A 100 9.10 -18.05 -21.60
CA ASP A 100 8.58 -16.71 -21.84
C ASP A 100 9.73 -15.70 -21.85
N VAL A 101 10.24 -15.41 -23.05
CA VAL A 101 11.46 -14.62 -23.24
C VAL A 101 11.22 -13.12 -23.03
N TYR A 102 9.98 -12.65 -23.13
CA TYR A 102 9.66 -11.22 -23.04
C TYR A 102 9.44 -10.76 -21.60
N ASP A 103 8.84 -11.61 -20.77
CA ASP A 103 8.46 -11.25 -19.41
C ASP A 103 9.35 -11.84 -18.31
N CYS A 104 10.25 -12.78 -18.62
CA CYS A 104 11.16 -13.35 -17.64
C CYS A 104 12.27 -12.38 -17.19
N LEU A 105 12.52 -12.32 -15.88
CA LEU A 105 13.74 -11.76 -15.27
C LEU A 105 14.62 -12.93 -14.83
N PRO A 106 15.77 -13.20 -15.48
CA PRO A 106 16.61 -14.32 -15.11
C PRO A 106 17.43 -14.00 -13.85
N TYR A 107 17.76 -15.03 -13.07
CA TYR A 107 18.61 -14.89 -11.89
C TYR A 107 19.96 -14.24 -12.27
N PRO A 108 20.35 -13.11 -11.63
CA PRO A 108 21.53 -12.36 -12.05
C PRO A 108 22.82 -13.18 -12.02
N THR A 109 23.04 -13.96 -10.96
CA THR A 109 24.20 -14.85 -10.84
C THR A 109 24.18 -15.93 -11.91
N ALA A 110 23.02 -16.53 -12.22
CA ALA A 110 22.93 -17.53 -13.27
C ALA A 110 23.30 -16.95 -14.64
N SER A 111 22.77 -15.76 -14.95
CA SER A 111 23.05 -15.05 -16.20
C SER A 111 24.53 -14.65 -16.31
N ALA A 112 25.13 -14.21 -15.20
CA ALA A 112 26.56 -13.90 -15.13
C ALA A 112 27.42 -15.14 -15.41
N VAL A 113 27.06 -16.31 -14.90
CA VAL A 113 27.75 -17.58 -15.22
C VAL A 113 27.68 -17.88 -16.71
N ILE A 114 26.52 -17.72 -17.36
CA ILE A 114 26.40 -17.94 -18.81
C ILE A 114 27.34 -17.02 -19.59
N GLU A 115 27.30 -15.72 -19.29
CA GLU A 115 28.11 -14.73 -20.00
C GLU A 115 29.62 -14.91 -19.75
N LEU A 116 30.01 -15.30 -18.53
CA LEU A 116 31.39 -15.66 -18.23
C LEU A 116 31.82 -16.92 -19.02
N LEU A 117 30.98 -17.96 -19.07
CA LEU A 117 31.27 -19.18 -19.82
C LEU A 117 31.37 -18.93 -21.32
N GLU A 118 30.50 -18.11 -21.92
CA GLU A 118 30.56 -17.77 -23.34
C GLU A 118 31.83 -16.99 -23.72
N ASN A 119 32.36 -16.20 -22.79
CA ASN A 119 33.61 -15.47 -22.99
C ASN A 119 34.85 -16.34 -22.82
N ILE A 120 34.85 -17.24 -21.82
CA ILE A 120 35.96 -18.17 -21.58
C ILE A 120 36.02 -19.23 -22.68
N ASP A 121 34.85 -19.71 -23.09
CA ASP A 121 34.72 -20.91 -23.90
C ASP A 121 33.65 -20.71 -24.98
N ARG A 122 34.12 -20.46 -26.21
CA ARG A 122 33.31 -19.95 -27.33
C ARG A 122 32.09 -20.80 -27.71
N THR A 123 32.00 -22.05 -27.23
CA THR A 123 30.84 -22.93 -27.46
C THR A 123 30.48 -23.73 -26.20
N ILE A 124 29.29 -23.50 -25.65
CA ILE A 124 28.69 -24.26 -24.53
C ILE A 124 27.93 -25.51 -25.03
N ASP A 125 27.50 -25.49 -26.30
CA ASP A 125 26.74 -26.57 -26.93
C ASP A 125 27.46 -27.92 -26.85
N GLY A 126 26.72 -28.97 -26.48
CA GLY A 126 27.23 -30.35 -26.34
C GLY A 126 28.07 -30.64 -25.10
N LYS A 127 28.42 -29.63 -24.28
CA LYS A 127 29.23 -29.84 -23.07
C LYS A 127 28.44 -30.42 -21.91
N LYS A 128 29.13 -31.20 -21.07
CA LYS A 128 28.58 -31.69 -19.81
C LYS A 128 28.85 -30.70 -18.69
N VAL A 129 27.80 -30.05 -18.20
CA VAL A 129 27.89 -29.08 -17.11
C VAL A 129 27.38 -29.71 -15.82
N LEU A 130 28.19 -29.68 -14.77
CA LEU A 130 27.83 -30.19 -13.46
C LEU A 130 27.63 -29.05 -12.46
N LEU A 131 26.42 -28.95 -11.92
CA LEU A 131 26.05 -28.04 -10.83
C LEU A 131 26.26 -28.77 -9.51
N VAL A 132 27.15 -28.27 -8.65
CA VAL A 132 27.47 -28.90 -7.37
C VAL A 132 27.14 -27.96 -6.23
N GLY A 133 26.27 -28.42 -5.32
CA GLY A 133 25.95 -27.69 -4.10
C GLY A 133 25.28 -26.33 -4.34
N THR A 134 24.56 -26.16 -5.45
CA THR A 134 23.80 -24.95 -5.80
C THR A 134 22.41 -24.96 -5.15
N ALA A 135 22.02 -23.84 -4.54
CA ALA A 135 20.67 -23.62 -4.02
C ALA A 135 19.59 -23.63 -5.14
N ALA A 136 18.32 -23.84 -4.77
CA ALA A 136 17.26 -24.15 -5.71
C ALA A 136 17.01 -23.08 -6.82
N PRO A 137 16.94 -21.76 -6.53
CA PRO A 137 16.71 -20.75 -7.58
C PRO A 137 17.85 -20.66 -8.59
N LEU A 138 19.10 -20.69 -8.10
CA LEU A 138 20.31 -20.67 -8.95
C LEU A 138 20.40 -21.95 -9.80
N ALA A 139 20.18 -23.12 -9.19
CA ALA A 139 20.23 -24.41 -9.86
C ALA A 139 19.21 -24.50 -11.01
N ALA A 140 17.95 -24.13 -10.74
CA ALA A 140 16.88 -24.16 -11.72
C ALA A 140 17.14 -23.18 -12.88
N SER A 141 17.61 -21.96 -12.56
CA SER A 141 17.95 -20.96 -13.56
C SER A 141 19.10 -21.40 -14.47
N LEU A 142 20.20 -21.88 -13.88
CA LEU A 142 21.34 -22.39 -14.63
C LEU A 142 20.97 -23.59 -15.49
N GLN A 143 20.22 -24.54 -14.94
CA GLN A 143 19.76 -25.71 -15.68
C GLN A 143 18.97 -25.29 -16.93
N CYS A 144 18.03 -24.37 -16.79
CA CYS A 144 17.23 -23.88 -17.91
C CYS A 144 18.09 -23.15 -18.96
N LEU A 145 18.92 -22.18 -18.53
CA LEU A 145 19.72 -21.36 -19.43
C LEU A 145 20.78 -22.15 -20.18
N LEU A 146 21.50 -23.05 -19.50
CA LEU A 146 22.54 -23.88 -20.11
C LEU A 146 21.94 -24.91 -21.09
N GLN A 147 20.81 -25.54 -20.73
CA GLN A 147 20.13 -26.48 -21.64
C GLN A 147 19.66 -25.79 -22.92
N ARG A 148 19.17 -24.55 -22.86
CA ARG A 148 18.81 -23.76 -24.04
C ARG A 148 20.00 -23.44 -24.94
N LYS A 149 21.20 -23.40 -24.38
CA LYS A 149 22.47 -23.23 -25.10
C LYS A 149 23.05 -24.56 -25.60
N GLY A 150 22.32 -25.68 -25.44
CA GLY A 150 22.70 -27.00 -25.95
C GLY A 150 23.56 -27.83 -24.99
N ALA A 151 23.81 -27.37 -23.76
CA ALA A 151 24.57 -28.14 -22.78
C ALA A 151 23.75 -29.27 -22.13
N MET A 152 24.45 -30.34 -21.76
CA MET A 152 23.92 -31.41 -20.91
C MET A 152 24.18 -31.05 -19.44
N VAL A 153 23.13 -30.68 -18.71
CA VAL A 153 23.26 -30.22 -17.31
C VAL A 153 22.90 -31.34 -16.34
N MET A 154 23.76 -31.53 -15.33
CA MET A 154 23.55 -32.44 -14.21
C MET A 154 23.67 -31.66 -12.90
N SER A 155 22.88 -32.01 -11.89
CA SER A 155 23.00 -31.42 -10.55
C SER A 155 23.27 -32.49 -9.49
N CYS A 156 24.06 -32.13 -8.47
CA CYS A 156 24.29 -33.00 -7.30
C CYS A 156 24.70 -32.21 -6.05
N GLN A 157 24.51 -32.84 -4.89
CA GLN A 157 25.04 -32.36 -3.61
C GLN A 157 26.42 -32.98 -3.34
N TRP A 158 27.25 -32.32 -2.53
CA TRP A 158 28.58 -32.82 -2.16
C TRP A 158 28.58 -34.22 -1.53
N LYS A 159 27.49 -34.62 -0.87
CA LYS A 159 27.33 -35.93 -0.21
C LYS A 159 26.81 -37.05 -1.13
N THR A 160 26.73 -36.83 -2.43
CA THR A 160 26.16 -37.80 -3.38
C THR A 160 27.07 -39.01 -3.56
N GLN A 161 26.52 -40.24 -3.47
CA GLN A 161 27.30 -41.50 -3.55
C GLN A 161 28.12 -41.69 -4.83
N GLN A 162 27.74 -41.03 -5.93
CA GLN A 162 28.42 -41.10 -7.24
C GLN A 162 29.14 -39.79 -7.60
N LEU A 163 29.52 -38.98 -6.60
CA LEU A 163 30.14 -37.67 -6.87
C LEU A 163 31.40 -37.79 -7.72
N GLN A 164 32.31 -38.72 -7.40
CA GLN A 164 33.57 -38.90 -8.12
C GLN A 164 33.37 -39.15 -9.63
N SER A 165 32.44 -40.03 -10.01
CA SER A 165 32.21 -40.33 -11.43
C SER A 165 31.61 -39.13 -12.17
N LYS A 166 30.75 -38.35 -11.50
CA LYS A 166 30.17 -37.13 -12.05
C LYS A 166 31.21 -36.03 -12.24
N LEU A 167 32.07 -35.80 -11.24
CA LEU A 167 33.18 -34.84 -11.31
C LEU A 167 34.14 -35.16 -12.47
N HIS A 168 34.42 -36.43 -12.72
CA HIS A 168 35.32 -36.85 -13.78
C HIS A 168 34.73 -36.76 -15.19
N GLN A 169 33.40 -36.64 -15.32
CA GLN A 169 32.71 -36.55 -16.61
C GLN A 169 32.37 -35.11 -17.02
N ALA A 170 32.53 -34.14 -16.12
CA ALA A 170 32.14 -32.76 -16.34
C ALA A 170 33.19 -31.99 -17.17
N ASP A 171 32.75 -31.31 -18.22
CA ASP A 171 33.57 -30.37 -18.99
C ASP A 171 33.55 -28.99 -18.32
N VAL A 172 32.45 -28.65 -17.66
CA VAL A 172 32.28 -27.42 -16.88
C VAL A 172 31.68 -27.78 -15.52
N MET A 173 32.18 -27.14 -14.46
CA MET A 173 31.64 -27.25 -13.11
C MET A 173 31.21 -25.88 -12.60
N VAL A 174 29.98 -25.78 -12.10
CA VAL A 174 29.49 -24.61 -11.37
C VAL A 174 29.29 -25.00 -9.92
N ILE A 175 30.02 -24.32 -9.03
CA ILE A 175 30.05 -24.61 -7.59
C ILE A 175 29.20 -23.57 -6.87
N GLY A 176 28.16 -24.00 -6.16
CA GLY A 176 27.28 -23.08 -5.40
C GLY A 176 27.63 -22.92 -3.93
N SER A 177 28.28 -23.91 -3.33
CA SER A 177 28.64 -23.92 -1.91
C SER A 177 30.08 -24.37 -1.71
N ILE A 178 30.63 -24.06 -0.54
CA ILE A 178 32.02 -24.37 -0.17
C ILE A 178 32.31 -25.87 -0.38
N LYS A 179 33.36 -26.18 -1.15
CA LYS A 179 33.82 -27.55 -1.37
C LYS A 179 34.37 -28.12 -0.05
N PRO A 180 33.85 -29.27 0.43
CA PRO A 180 34.47 -30.00 1.54
C PRO A 180 35.95 -30.29 1.29
N GLU A 181 36.80 -30.13 2.32
CA GLU A 181 38.24 -30.43 2.22
C GLU A 181 38.51 -31.90 1.87
N GLU A 182 37.62 -32.79 2.32
CA GLU A 182 37.66 -34.25 2.13
C GLU A 182 37.57 -34.67 0.65
N ILE A 183 37.10 -33.80 -0.24
CA ILE A 183 36.91 -34.11 -1.66
C ILE A 183 38.20 -33.76 -2.42
N PRO A 184 38.92 -34.76 -2.96
CA PRO A 184 40.18 -34.53 -3.65
C PRO A 184 39.99 -33.77 -4.97
N VAL A 185 40.87 -32.82 -5.26
CA VAL A 185 40.91 -32.14 -6.56
C VAL A 185 41.17 -33.13 -7.70
N SER A 186 41.86 -34.25 -7.42
CA SER A 186 42.12 -35.32 -8.41
C SER A 186 40.86 -35.99 -8.96
N TRP A 187 39.69 -35.79 -8.34
CA TRP A 187 38.42 -36.28 -8.86
C TRP A 187 37.90 -35.44 -10.03
N ILE A 188 38.38 -34.21 -10.18
CA ILE A 188 38.02 -33.29 -11.25
C ILE A 188 38.85 -33.64 -12.50
N LYS A 189 38.19 -33.73 -13.65
CA LYS A 189 38.85 -33.97 -14.94
C LYS A 189 39.83 -32.82 -15.24
N PRO A 190 41.07 -33.10 -15.66
CA PRO A 190 42.00 -32.05 -16.09
C PRO A 190 41.43 -31.24 -17.27
N GLY A 191 41.49 -29.92 -17.18
CA GLY A 191 40.94 -29.02 -18.19
C GLY A 191 39.45 -28.70 -18.04
N THR A 192 38.79 -29.15 -16.96
CA THR A 192 37.44 -28.71 -16.61
C THR A 192 37.43 -27.22 -16.24
N THR A 193 36.52 -26.46 -16.84
CA THR A 193 36.28 -25.05 -16.47
C THR A 193 35.48 -25.00 -15.17
N ILE A 194 36.00 -24.32 -14.14
CA ILE A 194 35.34 -24.20 -12.84
C ILE A 194 34.86 -22.76 -12.66
N VAL A 195 33.58 -22.60 -12.34
CA VAL A 195 32.97 -21.31 -11.98
C VAL A 195 32.47 -21.38 -10.55
N ASN A 196 33.04 -20.56 -9.67
CA ASN A 196 32.67 -20.51 -8.27
C ASN A 196 31.61 -19.44 -8.02
N CYS A 197 30.44 -19.85 -7.52
CA CYS A 197 29.32 -18.98 -7.16
C CYS A 197 29.09 -18.92 -5.64
N SER A 198 29.92 -19.57 -4.81
CA SER A 198 29.74 -19.55 -3.36
C SER A 198 30.09 -18.17 -2.79
N HIS A 199 29.18 -17.59 -1.99
CA HIS A 199 29.28 -16.23 -1.44
C HIS A 199 30.32 -16.02 -0.32
N ASP A 200 31.28 -16.93 -0.12
CA ASP A 200 32.30 -16.79 0.92
C ASP A 200 33.62 -16.26 0.35
N VAL A 201 33.70 -14.93 0.24
CA VAL A 201 34.89 -14.16 -0.22
C VAL A 201 36.09 -14.35 0.74
N LEU A 202 35.93 -15.02 1.89
CA LEU A 202 36.99 -15.18 2.90
C LEU A 202 37.78 -16.50 2.83
N SER A 203 37.50 -17.40 1.89
CA SER A 203 38.32 -18.61 1.73
C SER A 203 39.14 -18.60 0.43
N GLY A 204 40.19 -17.77 0.41
CA GLY A 204 41.27 -17.79 -0.60
C GLY A 204 42.10 -19.08 -0.61
N LYS A 205 41.46 -20.26 -0.66
CA LYS A 205 42.09 -21.57 -0.52
C LYS A 205 41.73 -22.59 -1.60
N LEU A 206 41.06 -22.19 -2.69
CA LEU A 206 40.82 -23.07 -3.84
C LEU A 206 41.68 -22.75 -5.07
N CYS A 207 42.51 -21.71 -5.04
CA CYS A 207 43.38 -21.32 -6.17
C CYS A 207 44.83 -21.83 -6.02
N TYR A 208 45.01 -23.14 -5.84
CA TYR A 208 46.32 -23.77 -6.10
C TYR A 208 46.13 -24.95 -7.06
N GLY A 209 46.38 -24.71 -8.35
CA GLY A 209 46.80 -25.78 -9.26
C GLY A 209 46.24 -25.82 -10.69
N HIS A 210 45.21 -25.07 -11.07
CA HIS A 210 44.67 -25.08 -12.44
C HIS A 210 44.36 -23.68 -12.93
N GLN A 211 44.60 -23.43 -14.24
CA GLN A 211 44.66 -22.11 -14.88
C GLN A 211 43.67 -21.10 -14.28
N ASP A 212 44.20 -20.07 -13.61
CA ASP A 212 43.48 -18.84 -13.30
C ASP A 212 42.93 -18.28 -14.61
N VAL A 213 41.63 -18.48 -14.86
CA VAL A 213 40.99 -17.88 -16.01
C VAL A 213 40.81 -16.40 -15.70
N LYS A 214 41.77 -15.58 -16.12
CA LYS A 214 41.70 -14.13 -15.98
C LYS A 214 40.65 -13.56 -16.92
N TYR A 215 39.75 -12.73 -16.40
CA TYR A 215 38.85 -11.89 -17.20
C TYR A 215 39.42 -10.47 -17.21
N GLY A 216 40.29 -10.17 -18.19
CA GLY A 216 41.08 -8.93 -18.17
C GLY A 216 42.08 -8.92 -17.00
N ASP A 217 42.02 -7.86 -16.18
CA ASP A 217 42.89 -7.66 -14.99
C ASP A 217 42.28 -8.16 -13.65
N LEU A 218 41.05 -8.68 -13.66
CA LEU A 218 40.31 -9.10 -12.45
C LEU A 218 40.36 -10.61 -12.22
N ALA A 219 40.27 -11.03 -10.96
CA ALA A 219 40.03 -12.43 -10.59
C ALA A 219 38.63 -12.86 -11.07
N ALA A 220 38.48 -14.12 -11.53
CA ALA A 220 37.22 -14.63 -12.08
C ALA A 220 36.01 -14.49 -11.15
N GLU A 221 36.24 -14.58 -9.83
CA GLU A 221 35.20 -14.42 -8.80
C GLU A 221 34.71 -12.96 -8.70
N GLU A 222 35.63 -11.98 -8.71
CA GLU A 222 35.27 -10.55 -8.72
C GLU A 222 34.54 -10.16 -10.01
N ALA A 223 34.94 -10.75 -11.14
CA ALA A 223 34.27 -10.56 -12.43
C ALA A 223 32.83 -11.11 -12.40
N LEU A 224 32.61 -12.30 -11.82
CA LEU A 224 31.28 -12.89 -11.69
C LEU A 224 30.35 -12.01 -10.82
N VAL A 225 30.85 -11.56 -9.66
CA VAL A 225 30.08 -10.69 -8.76
C VAL A 225 29.74 -9.36 -9.44
N SER A 226 30.72 -8.75 -10.12
CA SER A 226 30.51 -7.51 -10.88
C SER A 226 29.43 -7.66 -11.93
N LEU A 227 29.46 -8.77 -12.66
CA LEU A 227 28.53 -9.06 -13.72
C LEU A 227 27.12 -9.36 -13.20
N ALA A 228 27.02 -10.11 -12.10
CA ALA A 228 25.74 -10.37 -11.43
C ALA A 228 25.10 -9.07 -10.92
N VAL A 229 25.88 -8.16 -10.33
CA VAL A 229 25.40 -6.83 -9.93
C VAL A 229 24.95 -6.02 -11.15
N ALA A 230 25.71 -6.03 -12.24
CA ALA A 230 25.31 -5.34 -13.47
C ALA A 230 23.99 -5.88 -14.06
N ILE A 231 23.82 -7.20 -14.11
CA ILE A 231 22.60 -7.85 -14.59
C ILE A 231 21.42 -7.55 -13.66
N ARG A 232 21.62 -7.51 -12.34
CA ARG A 232 20.59 -7.06 -11.41
C ARG A 232 20.12 -5.64 -11.72
N MET A 233 21.05 -4.73 -12.02
CA MET A 233 20.68 -3.36 -12.42
C MET A 233 19.92 -3.33 -13.75
N GLN A 234 20.27 -4.20 -14.71
CA GLN A 234 19.50 -4.34 -15.95
C GLN A 234 18.07 -4.86 -15.66
N ASN A 235 17.92 -5.85 -14.77
CA ASN A 235 16.62 -6.34 -14.34
C ASN A 235 15.81 -5.23 -13.64
N MET A 236 16.45 -4.41 -12.80
CA MET A 236 15.82 -3.26 -12.16
C MET A 236 15.31 -2.22 -13.18
N ILE A 237 16.07 -1.94 -14.24
CA ILE A 237 15.62 -1.08 -15.34
C ILE A 237 14.41 -1.68 -16.04
N LYS A 238 14.46 -2.97 -16.40
CA LYS A 238 13.33 -3.69 -17.05
C LYS A 238 12.07 -3.64 -16.18
N THR A 239 12.20 -3.92 -14.89
CA THR A 239 11.11 -3.83 -13.91
C THR A 239 10.52 -2.41 -13.86
N THR A 240 11.38 -1.40 -13.82
CA THR A 240 10.95 0.00 -13.81
C THR A 240 10.23 0.38 -15.11
N GLU A 241 10.74 -0.04 -16.27
CA GLU A 241 10.07 0.19 -17.56
C GLU A 241 8.70 -0.48 -17.60
N ARG A 242 8.59 -1.71 -17.11
CA ARG A 242 7.30 -2.42 -16.99
C ARG A 242 6.34 -1.67 -16.07
N TRP A 243 6.84 -1.18 -14.94
CA TRP A 243 6.05 -0.37 -14.01
C TRP A 243 5.56 0.93 -14.66
N ILE A 244 6.44 1.69 -15.33
CA ILE A 244 6.04 2.92 -16.05
C ILE A 244 4.98 2.61 -17.10
N ARG A 245 5.17 1.54 -17.89
CA ARG A 245 4.19 1.11 -18.90
C ARG A 245 2.87 0.67 -18.27
N SER A 246 2.88 0.10 -17.06
CA SER A 246 1.65 -0.29 -16.35
C SER A 246 0.92 0.91 -15.74
N GLN A 247 1.63 2.03 -15.49
CA GLN A 247 1.02 3.27 -15.04
C GLN A 247 0.31 4.06 -16.14
N GLN A 248 0.67 3.84 -17.41
CA GLN A 248 0.05 4.54 -18.53
C GLN A 248 -1.43 4.19 -18.66
N TYR A 249 -2.23 5.15 -19.13
CA TYR A 249 -3.63 4.90 -19.46
C TYR A 249 -3.76 3.67 -20.38
N ARG A 250 -4.55 2.71 -19.93
CA ARG A 250 -4.94 1.54 -20.70
C ARG A 250 -6.45 1.41 -20.66
N LYS A 251 -6.99 0.90 -21.75
CA LYS A 251 -8.37 0.43 -21.78
C LYS A 251 -8.55 -0.66 -20.73
N TRP A 252 -9.62 -0.58 -19.95
CA TRP A 252 -9.90 -1.57 -18.91
C TRP A 252 -10.20 -2.91 -19.54
N ASN A 253 -9.69 -3.98 -18.94
CA ASN A 253 -10.03 -5.35 -19.34
C ASN A 253 -11.24 -5.83 -18.53
N LEU A 254 -12.34 -5.09 -18.64
CA LEU A 254 -13.52 -5.25 -17.80
C LEU A 254 -14.43 -6.37 -18.34
N HIS A 255 -14.68 -7.39 -17.52
CA HIS A 255 -15.64 -8.44 -17.88
C HIS A 255 -17.05 -8.05 -17.40
N CYS A 256 -17.80 -7.33 -18.23
CA CYS A 256 -19.14 -6.88 -17.86
C CYS A 256 -20.09 -8.06 -17.55
N LEU A 257 -20.83 -7.96 -16.44
CA LEU A 257 -21.87 -8.93 -16.08
C LEU A 257 -23.05 -8.77 -17.06
N LYS A 258 -23.47 -9.89 -17.67
CA LYS A 258 -24.61 -9.88 -18.60
C LYS A 258 -25.92 -9.72 -17.84
N LEU A 259 -26.75 -8.80 -18.29
CA LEU A 259 -28.11 -8.65 -17.81
C LEU A 259 -29.04 -9.63 -18.52
N HIS A 260 -30.02 -10.16 -17.78
CA HIS A 260 -31.10 -10.98 -18.31
C HIS A 260 -32.45 -10.31 -18.04
N PRO A 261 -32.87 -9.34 -18.89
CA PRO A 261 -34.11 -8.63 -18.68
C PRO A 261 -35.33 -9.56 -18.76
N LEU A 262 -36.26 -9.39 -17.83
CA LEU A 262 -37.53 -10.11 -17.76
C LEU A 262 -38.69 -9.17 -18.11
N SER A 263 -39.78 -9.76 -18.61
CA SER A 263 -41.04 -9.08 -18.88
C SER A 263 -42.20 -9.92 -18.32
N PRO A 264 -43.02 -9.39 -17.39
CA PRO A 264 -42.95 -8.03 -16.83
C PRO A 264 -41.68 -7.77 -16.00
N VAL A 265 -41.27 -6.49 -15.89
CA VAL A 265 -40.08 -6.09 -15.12
C VAL A 265 -40.33 -6.38 -13.64
N PRO A 266 -39.48 -7.16 -12.95
CA PRO A 266 -39.63 -7.43 -11.52
C PRO A 266 -39.38 -6.19 -10.66
N SER A 267 -39.60 -6.31 -9.35
CA SER A 267 -39.23 -5.24 -8.43
C SER A 267 -37.70 -5.03 -8.37
N ASP A 268 -37.26 -3.81 -8.03
CA ASP A 268 -35.83 -3.46 -7.97
C ASP A 268 -35.01 -4.43 -7.10
N ILE A 269 -35.56 -4.83 -5.95
CA ILE A 269 -34.90 -5.75 -5.02
C ILE A 269 -34.78 -7.17 -5.58
N GLU A 270 -35.79 -7.65 -6.32
CA GLU A 270 -35.73 -8.95 -7.00
C GLU A 270 -34.65 -8.94 -8.09
N ILE A 271 -34.57 -7.86 -8.86
CA ILE A 271 -33.51 -7.68 -9.87
C ILE A 271 -32.13 -7.65 -9.20
N SER A 272 -31.99 -6.90 -8.10
CA SER A 272 -30.71 -6.81 -7.38
C SER A 272 -30.27 -8.15 -6.81
N ARG A 273 -31.19 -8.98 -6.29
CA ARG A 273 -30.89 -10.30 -5.71
C ARG A 273 -30.64 -11.38 -6.77
N ALA A 274 -31.24 -11.24 -7.95
CA ALA A 274 -31.05 -12.19 -9.05
C ALA A 274 -29.65 -12.09 -9.68
N GLN A 275 -28.95 -10.96 -9.52
CA GLN A 275 -27.61 -10.77 -10.04
C GLN A 275 -26.56 -11.04 -8.95
N SER A 276 -25.68 -12.01 -9.18
CA SER A 276 -24.48 -12.17 -8.37
C SER A 276 -23.47 -11.07 -8.72
N PRO A 277 -23.04 -10.22 -7.76
CA PRO A 277 -22.05 -9.20 -8.01
C PRO A 277 -20.67 -9.82 -8.24
N LYS A 278 -19.83 -9.12 -8.99
CA LYS A 278 -18.42 -9.48 -9.13
C LYS A 278 -17.69 -9.22 -7.80
N ALA A 279 -16.75 -10.11 -7.46
CA ALA A 279 -15.85 -9.86 -6.34
C ALA A 279 -15.06 -8.56 -6.57
N VAL A 280 -14.99 -7.72 -5.53
CA VAL A 280 -14.50 -6.34 -5.66
C VAL A 280 -13.01 -6.27 -5.98
N ASP A 281 -12.23 -7.24 -5.54
CA ASP A 281 -10.80 -7.40 -5.85
C ASP A 281 -10.58 -7.73 -7.34
N VAL A 282 -11.45 -8.56 -7.91
CA VAL A 282 -11.45 -8.84 -9.36
C VAL A 282 -11.81 -7.59 -10.14
N LEU A 283 -12.86 -6.86 -9.72
CA LEU A 283 -13.24 -5.59 -10.34
C LEU A 283 -12.10 -4.58 -10.27
N ALA A 284 -11.49 -4.41 -9.09
CA ALA A 284 -10.37 -3.50 -8.85
C ALA A 284 -9.20 -3.81 -9.81
N LYS A 285 -8.83 -5.08 -9.95
CA LYS A 285 -7.79 -5.52 -10.88
C LYS A 285 -8.14 -5.20 -12.34
N GLU A 286 -9.38 -5.42 -12.76
CA GLU A 286 -9.82 -5.16 -14.14
C GLU A 286 -9.80 -3.67 -14.52
N ILE A 287 -10.04 -2.78 -13.55
CA ILE A 287 -10.00 -1.33 -13.75
C ILE A 287 -8.63 -0.70 -13.43
N GLY A 288 -7.62 -1.52 -13.11
CA GLY A 288 -6.23 -1.08 -12.92
C GLY A 288 -5.89 -0.52 -11.53
N LEU A 289 -6.67 -0.87 -10.50
CA LEU A 289 -6.29 -0.64 -9.10
C LEU A 289 -5.32 -1.73 -8.64
N LEU A 290 -4.34 -1.34 -7.82
CA LEU A 290 -3.40 -2.26 -7.20
C LEU A 290 -3.99 -2.85 -5.91
N ALA A 291 -3.51 -4.03 -5.52
CA ALA A 291 -4.03 -4.75 -4.35
C ALA A 291 -3.85 -3.96 -3.03
N ASP A 292 -2.77 -3.19 -2.94
CA ASP A 292 -2.43 -2.33 -1.81
C ASP A 292 -3.18 -0.98 -1.81
N GLU A 293 -3.94 -0.69 -2.87
CA GLU A 293 -4.77 0.52 -2.99
C GLU A 293 -6.22 0.30 -2.58
N ILE A 294 -6.59 -0.94 -2.23
CA ILE A 294 -7.95 -1.28 -1.83
C ILE A 294 -7.97 -1.85 -0.41
N GLU A 295 -9.01 -1.49 0.33
CA GLU A 295 -9.34 -2.10 1.61
C GLU A 295 -10.72 -2.75 1.48
N ILE A 296 -10.75 -4.08 1.55
CA ILE A 296 -11.91 -4.89 1.20
C ILE A 296 -12.91 -4.97 2.38
N TYR A 297 -14.20 -4.74 2.08
CA TYR A 297 -15.33 -4.85 3.01
C TYR A 297 -16.34 -5.90 2.52
N GLY A 298 -16.15 -7.14 2.96
CA GLY A 298 -16.89 -8.29 2.43
C GLY A 298 -16.41 -8.65 1.03
N GLN A 299 -17.29 -9.17 0.17
CA GLN A 299 -16.88 -9.61 -1.18
C GLN A 299 -17.12 -8.55 -2.26
N THR A 300 -17.97 -7.55 -2.01
CA THR A 300 -18.59 -6.70 -3.03
C THR A 300 -18.24 -5.22 -2.91
N LYS A 301 -17.54 -4.82 -1.86
CA LYS A 301 -17.24 -3.42 -1.53
C LYS A 301 -15.80 -3.27 -1.09
N ALA A 302 -15.20 -2.14 -1.42
CA ALA A 302 -13.88 -1.77 -0.94
C ALA A 302 -13.79 -0.25 -0.76
N LYS A 303 -12.94 0.20 0.16
CA LYS A 303 -12.44 1.57 0.15
C LYS A 303 -11.21 1.65 -0.75
N VAL A 304 -11.06 2.75 -1.47
CA VAL A 304 -9.88 3.04 -2.29
C VAL A 304 -8.98 4.01 -1.51
N ARG A 305 -7.70 3.68 -1.38
CA ARG A 305 -6.72 4.50 -0.66
C ARG A 305 -6.33 5.73 -1.49
N LEU A 306 -6.06 6.84 -0.81
CA LEU A 306 -5.67 8.10 -1.46
C LEU A 306 -4.27 8.05 -2.09
N SER A 307 -3.44 7.06 -1.76
CA SER A 307 -2.14 6.82 -2.41
C SER A 307 -2.25 6.64 -3.92
N LEU A 308 -3.42 6.19 -4.41
CA LEU A 308 -3.77 6.15 -5.83
C LEU A 308 -3.56 7.50 -6.52
N LEU A 309 -3.96 8.61 -5.88
CA LEU A 309 -3.89 9.94 -6.46
C LEU A 309 -2.43 10.37 -6.68
N GLU A 310 -1.52 10.00 -5.79
CA GLU A 310 -0.09 10.27 -5.94
C GLU A 310 0.53 9.46 -7.09
N ARG A 311 0.09 8.20 -7.26
CA ARG A 311 0.53 7.33 -8.36
C ARG A 311 0.05 7.84 -9.72
N LEU A 312 -1.18 8.36 -9.77
CA LEU A 312 -1.83 8.81 -11.01
C LEU A 312 -1.73 10.31 -11.25
N LYS A 313 -0.99 11.07 -10.43
CA LYS A 313 -0.94 12.55 -10.50
C LYS A 313 -0.51 13.12 -11.86
N ASP A 314 0.30 12.38 -12.61
CA ASP A 314 0.80 12.79 -13.92
C ASP A 314 -0.13 12.35 -15.07
N GLN A 315 -1.21 11.62 -14.76
CA GLN A 315 -2.23 11.23 -15.75
C GLN A 315 -3.21 12.40 -15.99
N PRO A 316 -3.66 12.58 -17.25
CA PRO A 316 -4.68 13.58 -17.53
C PRO A 316 -6.04 13.17 -16.95
N ASP A 317 -6.79 14.16 -16.47
CA ASP A 317 -8.17 13.94 -16.02
C ASP A 317 -9.06 13.40 -17.15
N GLY A 318 -9.98 12.51 -16.76
CA GLY A 318 -11.06 12.05 -17.63
C GLY A 318 -12.09 13.13 -17.94
N LYS A 319 -13.12 12.78 -18.72
CA LYS A 319 -14.25 13.68 -18.96
C LYS A 319 -15.22 13.64 -17.78
N TYR A 320 -15.52 14.80 -17.21
CA TYR A 320 -16.53 14.93 -16.17
C TYR A 320 -17.93 15.16 -16.78
N ILE A 321 -18.86 14.25 -16.51
CA ILE A 321 -20.25 14.33 -17.01
C ILE A 321 -21.19 14.47 -15.82
N LEU A 322 -21.84 15.63 -15.70
CA LEU A 322 -22.85 15.89 -14.68
C LEU A 322 -24.24 15.48 -15.18
N VAL A 323 -24.86 14.53 -14.49
CA VAL A 323 -26.28 14.19 -14.70
C VAL A 323 -27.14 15.00 -13.73
N ALA A 324 -27.87 15.97 -14.26
CA ALA A 324 -28.84 16.77 -13.53
C ALA A 324 -30.28 16.35 -13.89
N GLY A 325 -31.26 16.92 -13.19
CA GLY A 325 -32.66 16.80 -13.59
C GLY A 325 -33.44 18.08 -13.29
N ILE A 326 -34.66 18.11 -13.80
CA ILE A 326 -35.61 19.19 -13.55
C ILE A 326 -36.02 19.25 -12.06
N THR A 327 -36.77 20.29 -11.70
CA THR A 327 -37.41 20.41 -10.38
C THR A 327 -38.17 19.12 -10.04
N PRO A 328 -37.91 18.48 -8.89
CA PRO A 328 -38.53 17.21 -8.53
C PRO A 328 -40.05 17.27 -8.51
N THR A 329 -40.68 16.23 -9.04
CA THR A 329 -42.13 16.02 -9.08
C THR A 329 -42.51 14.70 -8.39
N PRO A 330 -43.76 14.51 -7.95
CA PRO A 330 -44.21 13.25 -7.36
C PRO A 330 -44.11 12.03 -8.30
N LEU A 331 -43.98 12.24 -9.62
CA LEU A 331 -43.85 11.18 -10.61
C LEU A 331 -42.44 10.57 -10.65
N GLY A 332 -41.43 11.29 -10.15
CA GLY A 332 -40.03 10.88 -10.15
C GLY A 332 -39.36 11.03 -11.53
N GLU A 333 -38.09 11.46 -11.53
CA GLU A 333 -37.36 11.73 -12.79
C GLU A 333 -36.33 10.66 -13.15
N GLY A 334 -36.05 9.69 -12.26
CA GLY A 334 -35.09 8.62 -12.55
C GLY A 334 -33.64 9.08 -12.71
N LYS A 335 -33.23 10.20 -12.09
CA LYS A 335 -31.86 10.76 -12.22
C LYS A 335 -30.73 9.74 -12.00
N SER A 336 -30.81 8.97 -10.91
CA SER A 336 -29.80 7.94 -10.60
C SER A 336 -29.85 6.78 -11.60
N THR A 337 -31.05 6.39 -12.05
CA THR A 337 -31.26 5.36 -13.08
C THR A 337 -30.57 5.76 -14.39
N VAL A 338 -30.74 7.02 -14.81
CA VAL A 338 -30.07 7.56 -16.00
C VAL A 338 -28.55 7.59 -15.82
N THR A 339 -28.06 7.94 -14.62
CA THR A 339 -26.62 7.96 -14.32
C THR A 339 -25.99 6.57 -14.48
N ILE A 340 -26.60 5.55 -13.89
CA ILE A 340 -26.11 4.17 -14.01
C ILE A 340 -26.26 3.65 -15.44
N GLY A 341 -27.40 3.90 -16.09
CA GLY A 341 -27.64 3.48 -17.47
C GLY A 341 -26.66 4.11 -18.47
N LEU A 342 -26.26 5.36 -18.26
CA LEU A 342 -25.25 6.03 -19.07
C LEU A 342 -23.89 5.34 -18.94
N VAL A 343 -23.46 4.99 -17.73
CA VAL A 343 -22.19 4.28 -17.51
C VAL A 343 -22.25 2.86 -18.07
N GLN A 344 -23.38 2.16 -17.95
CA GLN A 344 -23.59 0.87 -18.60
C GLN A 344 -23.47 1.00 -20.14
N ALA A 345 -24.05 2.03 -20.75
CA ALA A 345 -23.94 2.29 -22.18
C ALA A 345 -22.49 2.57 -22.60
N LEU A 346 -21.79 3.47 -21.90
CA LEU A 346 -20.41 3.83 -22.22
C LEU A 346 -19.45 2.65 -22.02
N THR A 347 -19.51 1.99 -20.87
CA THR A 347 -18.56 0.94 -20.51
C THR A 347 -18.91 -0.40 -21.12
N ALA A 348 -20.15 -0.89 -20.96
CA ALA A 348 -20.50 -2.25 -21.37
C ALA A 348 -20.81 -2.39 -22.86
N HIS A 349 -21.25 -1.32 -23.52
CA HIS A 349 -21.65 -1.36 -24.93
C HIS A 349 -20.71 -0.62 -25.88
N LEU A 350 -20.08 0.47 -25.42
CA LEU A 350 -19.15 1.26 -26.23
C LEU A 350 -17.67 1.04 -25.86
N ASP A 351 -17.41 0.28 -24.80
CA ASP A 351 -16.06 -0.12 -24.39
C ASP A 351 -15.17 1.11 -24.11
N ILE A 352 -15.78 2.11 -23.46
CA ILE A 352 -15.17 3.35 -22.96
C ILE A 352 -15.02 3.24 -21.45
N ASN A 353 -13.81 3.44 -20.92
CA ASN A 353 -13.57 3.48 -19.47
C ASN A 353 -14.43 4.56 -18.82
N SER A 354 -15.45 4.16 -18.06
CA SER A 354 -16.31 5.08 -17.33
C SER A 354 -16.84 4.44 -16.05
N PHE A 355 -17.07 5.28 -15.03
CA PHE A 355 -17.64 4.87 -13.75
C PHE A 355 -18.60 5.96 -13.24
N ALA A 356 -19.55 5.57 -12.39
CA ALA A 356 -20.51 6.48 -11.79
C ALA A 356 -20.05 6.89 -10.38
N CYS A 357 -20.16 8.19 -10.06
CA CYS A 357 -20.04 8.68 -8.70
C CYS A 357 -21.43 8.98 -8.15
N LEU A 358 -21.81 8.34 -7.05
CA LEU A 358 -23.10 8.49 -6.39
C LEU A 358 -22.94 8.87 -4.93
N ARG A 359 -23.98 9.51 -4.36
CA ARG A 359 -24.04 9.82 -2.93
C ARG A 359 -24.52 8.60 -2.15
N GLN A 360 -23.91 8.33 -1.01
CA GLN A 360 -24.44 7.37 -0.05
C GLN A 360 -25.78 7.88 0.52
N PRO A 361 -26.84 7.06 0.54
CA PRO A 361 -28.11 7.41 1.15
C PRO A 361 -28.00 7.30 2.68
N SER A 362 -28.74 8.17 3.38
CA SER A 362 -29.01 7.99 4.81
C SER A 362 -29.81 6.71 5.03
N GLN A 363 -29.53 5.96 6.09
CA GLN A 363 -30.30 4.76 6.44
C GLN A 363 -31.67 5.11 7.03
N GLY A 364 -31.83 6.31 7.61
CA GLY A 364 -33.07 6.73 8.27
C GLY A 364 -34.29 6.63 7.36
N PRO A 365 -34.27 7.20 6.14
CA PRO A 365 -35.32 7.07 5.15
C PRO A 365 -35.63 5.63 4.71
N THR A 366 -34.66 4.72 4.74
CA THR A 366 -34.83 3.30 4.40
C THR A 366 -35.91 2.63 5.25
N PHE A 367 -35.95 2.95 6.55
CA PHE A 367 -36.96 2.43 7.49
C PHE A 367 -38.25 3.26 7.55
N GLY A 368 -38.35 4.31 6.73
CA GLY A 368 -39.54 5.15 6.64
C GLY A 368 -40.27 4.93 5.32
N VAL A 369 -39.97 5.79 4.34
CA VAL A 369 -40.70 5.90 3.07
C VAL A 369 -39.81 5.59 1.86
N LYS A 370 -38.47 5.63 2.02
CA LYS A 370 -37.50 5.64 0.91
C LYS A 370 -36.37 4.62 1.12
N GLY A 371 -36.70 3.34 1.17
CA GLY A 371 -35.75 2.26 0.88
C GLY A 371 -35.88 1.89 -0.60
N GLY A 372 -34.99 2.40 -1.46
CA GLY A 372 -35.07 2.22 -2.91
C GLY A 372 -33.70 1.96 -3.52
N ALA A 373 -33.65 1.45 -4.74
CA ALA A 373 -32.38 1.20 -5.41
C ALA A 373 -31.61 2.51 -5.64
N ALA A 374 -30.27 2.44 -5.60
CA ALA A 374 -29.45 3.47 -6.23
C ALA A 374 -29.50 3.31 -7.74
N GLY A 375 -30.54 3.87 -8.34
CA GLY A 375 -30.94 3.62 -9.71
C GLY A 375 -32.37 3.10 -9.78
N GLY A 376 -32.66 2.20 -10.71
CA GLY A 376 -33.94 1.50 -10.80
C GLY A 376 -33.96 0.50 -11.95
N GLY A 377 -34.78 -0.55 -11.81
CA GLY A 377 -34.86 -1.66 -12.77
C GLY A 377 -33.49 -2.32 -12.98
N TYR A 378 -33.08 -2.45 -14.25
CA TYR A 378 -31.80 -3.05 -14.63
C TYR A 378 -30.60 -2.08 -14.61
N ALA A 379 -30.83 -0.81 -14.26
CA ALA A 379 -29.79 0.22 -14.12
C ALA A 379 -29.70 0.65 -12.66
N GLN A 380 -29.09 -0.20 -11.82
CA GLN A 380 -28.94 0.01 -10.39
C GLN A 380 -27.59 -0.46 -9.85
N VAL A 381 -27.19 0.08 -8.70
CA VAL A 381 -26.07 -0.43 -7.89
C VAL A 381 -26.51 -1.66 -7.11
N ILE A 382 -25.65 -2.69 -7.06
CA ILE A 382 -25.86 -3.93 -6.31
C ILE A 382 -24.65 -4.22 -5.40
N PRO A 383 -24.83 -4.88 -4.23
CA PRO A 383 -26.11 -5.25 -3.61
C PRO A 383 -26.87 -4.04 -3.05
N MET A 384 -28.16 -3.93 -3.37
CA MET A 384 -29.01 -2.81 -2.96
C MET A 384 -29.14 -2.68 -1.42
N GLU A 385 -29.20 -3.79 -0.70
CA GLU A 385 -29.40 -3.81 0.76
C GLU A 385 -28.20 -3.22 1.50
N GLU A 386 -26.99 -3.62 1.08
CA GLU A 386 -25.75 -3.11 1.66
C GLU A 386 -25.58 -1.61 1.39
N PHE A 387 -25.99 -1.15 0.20
CA PHE A 387 -25.92 0.25 -0.19
C PHE A 387 -26.84 1.17 0.64
N ASN A 388 -28.00 0.67 1.06
CA ASN A 388 -29.03 1.43 1.77
C ASN A 388 -28.92 1.43 3.30
N LEU A 389 -28.01 0.63 3.85
CA LEU A 389 -27.80 0.49 5.28
C LEU A 389 -26.44 1.07 5.68
N HIS A 390 -25.57 0.26 6.26
CA HIS A 390 -24.33 0.73 6.87
C HIS A 390 -23.22 0.97 5.84
N LEU A 391 -23.31 0.37 4.64
CA LEU A 391 -22.27 0.37 3.61
C LEU A 391 -20.89 0.04 4.20
N THR A 392 -20.00 1.04 4.31
CA THR A 392 -18.64 0.93 4.89
C THR A 392 -18.49 1.70 6.21
N GLY A 393 -19.58 2.20 6.78
CA GLY A 393 -19.60 2.89 8.07
C GLY A 393 -19.33 4.40 8.03
N ASP A 394 -19.33 5.02 6.86
CA ASP A 394 -18.90 6.43 6.68
C ASP A 394 -19.81 7.39 7.46
N ILE A 395 -21.13 7.21 7.37
CA ILE A 395 -22.11 8.01 8.13
C ILE A 395 -21.98 7.76 9.64
N HIS A 396 -21.57 6.56 10.07
CA HIS A 396 -21.31 6.28 11.49
C HIS A 396 -20.09 7.06 11.99
N ALA A 397 -19.03 7.14 11.18
CA ALA A 397 -17.85 7.94 11.50
C ALA A 397 -18.20 9.44 11.61
N ILE A 398 -19.02 9.95 10.68
CA ILE A 398 -19.55 11.33 10.74
C ILE A 398 -20.36 11.56 12.01
N THR A 399 -21.26 10.62 12.35
CA THR A 399 -22.09 10.70 13.55
C THR A 399 -21.23 10.74 14.81
N ALA A 400 -20.22 9.86 14.91
CA ALA A 400 -19.31 9.81 16.03
C ALA A 400 -18.50 11.12 16.16
N ALA A 401 -17.93 11.62 15.07
CA ALA A 401 -17.15 12.86 15.06
C ALA A 401 -17.99 14.08 15.47
N ASN A 402 -19.21 14.20 14.92
CA ASN A 402 -20.12 15.30 15.23
C ASN A 402 -20.52 15.29 16.71
N ASN A 403 -20.86 14.12 17.23
CA ASN A 403 -21.30 13.97 18.62
C ASN A 403 -20.14 14.08 19.62
N LEU A 404 -18.92 13.72 19.21
CA LEU A 404 -17.71 13.98 19.99
C LEU A 404 -17.49 15.49 20.18
N LEU A 405 -17.63 16.28 19.11
CA LEU A 405 -17.54 17.74 19.20
C LEU A 405 -18.65 18.33 20.08
N ALA A 406 -19.89 17.84 19.95
CA ALA A 406 -20.99 18.25 20.82
C ALA A 406 -20.71 17.93 22.30
N ALA A 407 -20.13 16.76 22.60
CA ALA A 407 -19.73 16.38 23.95
C ALA A 407 -18.57 17.24 24.47
N ALA A 408 -17.61 17.59 23.62
CA ALA A 408 -16.48 18.44 23.98
C ALA A 408 -16.94 19.86 24.37
N ILE A 409 -17.93 20.43 23.67
CA ILE A 409 -18.54 21.72 24.02
C ILE A 409 -19.13 21.67 25.44
N ASP A 410 -19.97 20.67 25.71
CA ASP A 410 -20.65 20.55 27.01
C ASP A 410 -19.65 20.30 28.15
N ALA A 411 -18.66 19.43 27.93
CA ALA A 411 -17.59 19.17 28.89
C ALA A 411 -16.73 20.42 29.14
N ARG A 412 -16.42 21.20 28.09
CA ARG A 412 -15.64 22.43 28.22
C ARG A 412 -16.35 23.44 29.12
N ILE A 413 -17.64 23.68 28.87
CA ILE A 413 -18.47 24.60 29.69
C ILE A 413 -18.49 24.16 31.15
N LEU A 414 -18.71 22.87 31.42
CA LEU A 414 -18.73 22.31 32.77
C LEU A 414 -17.39 22.43 33.49
N HIS A 415 -16.29 22.14 32.80
CA HIS A 415 -14.96 22.18 33.41
C HIS A 415 -14.49 23.61 33.65
N GLU A 416 -14.78 24.54 32.76
CA GLU A 416 -14.53 25.95 33.00
C GLU A 416 -15.31 26.41 34.24
N SER A 417 -16.61 26.16 34.32
CA SER A 417 -17.42 26.68 35.43
C SER A 417 -17.05 26.12 36.82
N THR A 418 -16.39 24.95 36.88
CA THR A 418 -16.11 24.24 38.14
C THR A 418 -14.66 24.26 38.59
N GLN A 419 -13.73 24.74 37.76
CA GLN A 419 -12.29 24.66 38.03
C GLN A 419 -11.63 26.04 38.02
N SER A 420 -10.52 26.17 38.77
CA SER A 420 -9.67 27.36 38.71
C SER A 420 -8.79 27.35 37.46
N ASP A 421 -8.35 28.54 37.03
CA ASP A 421 -7.50 28.71 35.84
C ASP A 421 -6.20 27.91 35.95
N LYS A 422 -5.61 27.87 37.15
CA LYS A 422 -4.40 27.07 37.44
C LYS A 422 -4.65 25.57 37.23
N ALA A 423 -5.82 25.06 37.62
CA ALA A 423 -6.17 23.66 37.45
C ALA A 423 -6.43 23.32 35.98
N LEU A 424 -7.15 24.19 35.26
CA LEU A 424 -7.38 24.05 33.81
C LEU A 424 -6.06 24.08 33.04
N TYR A 425 -5.21 25.06 33.34
CA TYR A 425 -3.90 25.20 32.71
C TYR A 425 -3.02 23.96 32.90
N SER A 426 -3.00 23.41 34.11
CA SER A 426 -2.22 22.21 34.41
C SER A 426 -2.72 20.96 33.69
N ARG A 427 -4.01 20.91 33.31
CA ARG A 427 -4.61 19.82 32.54
C ARG A 427 -4.42 19.99 31.04
N LEU A 428 -4.56 21.23 30.53
CA LEU A 428 -4.34 21.53 29.11
C LEU A 428 -2.86 21.46 28.74
N VAL A 429 -1.97 21.86 29.65
CA VAL A 429 -0.51 21.85 29.43
C VAL A 429 0.16 21.00 30.53
N PRO A 430 0.00 19.66 30.48
CA PRO A 430 0.57 18.78 31.47
C PRO A 430 2.10 18.77 31.39
N VAL A 431 2.74 18.35 32.49
CA VAL A 431 4.18 18.08 32.51
C VAL A 431 4.36 16.62 32.08
N VAL A 432 5.07 16.39 30.99
CA VAL A 432 5.40 15.05 30.47
C VAL A 432 6.92 14.93 30.46
N ASP A 433 7.46 13.89 31.09
CA ASP A 433 8.90 13.67 31.26
C ASP A 433 9.64 14.89 31.85
N GLY A 434 8.99 15.56 32.80
CA GLY A 434 9.54 16.76 33.46
C GLY A 434 9.47 18.04 32.63
N VAL A 435 8.95 18.00 31.40
CA VAL A 435 8.88 19.16 30.51
C VAL A 435 7.43 19.54 30.20
N ARG A 436 7.14 20.84 30.28
CA ARG A 436 5.87 21.42 29.85
C ARG A 436 6.07 22.08 28.49
N LYS A 437 5.29 21.68 27.48
CA LYS A 437 5.36 22.24 26.11
C LYS A 437 3.97 22.50 25.57
N PHE A 438 3.81 23.56 24.78
CA PHE A 438 2.60 23.76 24.00
C PHE A 438 2.55 22.83 22.80
N SER A 439 1.36 22.32 22.49
CA SER A 439 1.09 21.68 21.20
C SER A 439 0.98 22.72 20.08
N THR A 440 1.02 22.28 18.83
CA THR A 440 0.83 23.15 17.66
C THR A 440 -0.52 23.88 17.68
N ILE A 441 -1.58 23.22 18.12
CA ILE A 441 -2.93 23.78 18.26
C ILE A 441 -2.96 24.86 19.35
N GLN A 442 -2.29 24.62 20.47
CA GLN A 442 -2.21 25.59 21.57
C GLN A 442 -1.44 26.86 21.17
N LEU A 443 -0.34 26.70 20.41
CA LEU A 443 0.39 27.82 19.84
C LEU A 443 -0.47 28.62 18.85
N ALA A 444 -1.28 27.95 18.02
CA ALA A 444 -2.21 28.61 17.12
C ALA A 444 -3.25 29.46 17.89
N ARG A 445 -3.80 28.92 19.00
CA ARG A 445 -4.70 29.67 19.88
C ARG A 445 -4.01 30.88 20.52
N LEU A 446 -2.80 30.73 21.09
CA LEU A 446 -2.05 31.85 21.67
C LEU A 446 -1.84 32.97 20.65
N LYS A 447 -1.49 32.61 19.40
CA LYS A 447 -1.36 33.56 18.30
C LYS A 447 -2.68 34.30 18.02
N ARG A 448 -3.83 33.61 18.00
CA ARG A 448 -5.15 34.25 17.85
C ARG A 448 -5.46 35.21 19.00
N LEU A 449 -5.02 34.90 20.21
CA LEU A 449 -5.17 35.74 21.39
C LEU A 449 -4.17 36.91 21.46
N GLY A 450 -3.26 37.03 20.47
CA GLY A 450 -2.22 38.07 20.45
C GLY A 450 -1.06 37.82 21.40
N ILE A 451 -0.87 36.57 21.86
CA ILE A 451 0.20 36.18 22.78
C ILE A 451 1.32 35.50 21.99
N SER A 452 2.50 36.12 21.96
CA SER A 452 3.68 35.63 21.21
C SER A 452 4.58 34.68 22.01
N LYS A 453 4.27 34.43 23.28
CA LYS A 453 5.07 33.59 24.17
C LYS A 453 4.92 32.11 23.81
N THR A 454 6.05 31.41 23.69
CA THR A 454 6.09 29.97 23.35
C THR A 454 6.49 29.08 24.53
N ASP A 455 6.97 29.67 25.63
CA ASP A 455 7.31 28.93 26.85
C ASP A 455 6.12 28.97 27.83
N PRO A 456 5.53 27.81 28.17
CA PRO A 456 4.46 27.70 29.16
C PRO A 456 4.75 28.31 30.53
N GLY A 457 6.02 28.44 30.93
CA GLY A 457 6.42 29.03 32.21
C GLY A 457 6.34 30.56 32.24
N THR A 458 6.21 31.21 31.08
CA THR A 458 6.35 32.68 30.94
C THR A 458 5.02 33.42 30.83
N LEU A 459 3.90 32.70 30.76
CA LEU A 459 2.58 33.30 30.72
C LEU A 459 2.22 33.95 32.07
N THR A 460 1.67 35.16 32.03
CA THR A 460 1.09 35.82 33.21
C THR A 460 -0.23 35.17 33.60
N GLU A 461 -0.74 35.45 34.81
CA GLU A 461 -2.04 34.93 35.24
C GLU A 461 -3.18 35.36 34.30
N GLU A 462 -3.14 36.60 33.79
CA GLU A 462 -4.12 37.12 32.82
C GLU A 462 -4.05 36.39 31.47
N GLU A 463 -2.83 36.13 30.97
CA GLU A 463 -2.63 35.39 29.72
C GLU A 463 -3.06 33.93 29.87
N ILE A 464 -2.77 33.31 31.02
CA ILE A 464 -3.26 31.96 31.35
C ILE A 464 -4.79 31.95 31.34
N SER A 465 -5.43 32.92 31.99
CA SER A 465 -6.90 33.02 32.05
C SER A 465 -7.51 33.08 30.64
N LYS A 466 -7.03 33.99 29.78
CA LYS A 466 -7.47 34.10 28.38
C LYS A 466 -7.21 32.84 27.56
N PHE A 467 -6.09 32.16 27.82
CA PHE A 467 -5.74 30.93 27.12
C PHE A 467 -6.68 29.77 27.49
N VAL A 468 -6.93 29.55 28.79
CA VAL A 468 -7.69 28.39 29.27
C VAL A 468 -9.20 28.56 29.21
N ARG A 469 -9.71 29.79 29.16
CA ARG A 469 -11.13 30.11 29.09
C ARG A 469 -11.57 30.36 27.64
N LEU A 470 -12.54 29.60 27.16
CA LEU A 470 -13.29 29.97 25.95
C LEU A 470 -14.46 30.87 26.28
N ASP A 471 -14.98 30.80 27.51
CA ASP A 471 -16.12 31.59 27.95
C ASP A 471 -17.32 31.49 26.99
N ILE A 472 -17.59 30.27 26.49
CA ILE A 472 -18.72 29.98 25.61
C ILE A 472 -20.01 30.50 26.23
N ASP A 473 -20.78 31.27 25.47
CA ASP A 473 -22.17 31.62 25.79
C ASP A 473 -23.09 30.46 25.35
N PRO A 474 -23.70 29.72 26.29
CA PRO A 474 -24.55 28.57 25.96
C PRO A 474 -25.74 28.90 25.06
N SER A 475 -26.21 30.16 25.05
CA SER A 475 -27.34 30.60 24.22
C SER A 475 -26.98 30.73 22.74
N THR A 476 -25.69 30.81 22.42
CA THR A 476 -25.16 30.99 21.06
C THR A 476 -24.66 29.68 20.44
N ILE A 477 -24.74 28.55 21.16
CA ILE A 477 -24.32 27.25 20.64
C ILE A 477 -25.17 26.89 19.43
N THR A 478 -24.53 26.86 18.26
CA THR A 478 -25.15 26.44 17.00
C THR A 478 -24.95 24.95 16.75
N TRP A 479 -23.91 24.35 17.34
CA TRP A 479 -23.57 22.95 17.13
C TRP A 479 -24.56 21.99 17.80
N GLN A 480 -25.16 21.11 17.00
CA GLN A 480 -26.16 20.14 17.45
C GLN A 480 -25.63 18.71 17.36
N ARG A 481 -26.32 17.79 18.03
CA ARG A 481 -26.03 16.36 17.91
C ARG A 481 -26.65 15.81 16.64
N VAL A 482 -26.21 14.64 16.21
CA VAL A 482 -26.80 13.97 15.04
C VAL A 482 -27.04 12.49 15.27
N LEU A 483 -28.02 11.96 14.56
CA LEU A 483 -28.36 10.54 14.50
C LEU A 483 -28.85 10.19 13.10
N ASP A 484 -28.39 9.08 12.52
CA ASP A 484 -28.88 8.64 11.21
C ASP A 484 -30.16 7.80 11.33
N THR A 485 -31.20 8.41 11.91
CA THR A 485 -32.52 7.80 12.12
C THR A 485 -33.59 8.89 12.07
N ASN A 486 -34.75 8.56 11.49
CA ASN A 486 -35.88 9.49 11.44
C ASN A 486 -36.60 9.56 12.79
N ASP A 487 -36.06 10.32 13.74
CA ASP A 487 -36.66 10.52 15.06
C ASP A 487 -37.07 11.98 15.28
N ARG A 488 -38.39 12.25 15.21
CA ARG A 488 -38.92 13.60 15.41
C ARG A 488 -38.90 14.07 16.86
N PHE A 489 -38.84 13.16 17.85
CA PHE A 489 -38.87 13.51 19.26
C PHE A 489 -37.56 14.11 19.74
N LEU A 490 -36.46 13.93 18.98
CA LEU A 490 -35.16 14.50 19.29
C LEU A 490 -34.96 15.93 18.74
N ARG A 491 -35.94 16.50 18.03
CA ARG A 491 -35.86 17.87 17.48
C ARG A 491 -35.76 18.96 18.55
N LYS A 492 -36.19 18.68 19.78
CA LYS A 492 -36.02 19.59 20.92
C LYS A 492 -35.98 18.78 22.20
N ILE A 493 -34.82 18.76 22.83
CA ILE A 493 -34.56 18.01 24.06
C ILE A 493 -33.86 18.89 25.09
N THR A 494 -33.77 18.37 26.30
CA THR A 494 -33.01 18.96 27.39
C THR A 494 -31.93 17.96 27.82
N VAL A 495 -30.67 18.40 27.88
CA VAL A 495 -29.51 17.57 28.28
C VAL A 495 -28.94 18.03 29.62
N GLY A 496 -28.10 17.22 30.26
CA GLY A 496 -27.42 17.57 31.53
C GLY A 496 -28.32 17.50 32.77
N GLN A 497 -29.39 16.69 32.74
CA GLN A 497 -30.36 16.60 33.84
C GLN A 497 -29.87 15.80 35.05
N ALA A 498 -28.79 15.02 34.93
CA ALA A 498 -28.28 14.24 36.04
C ALA A 498 -27.62 15.14 37.10
N ASN A 499 -27.66 14.69 38.36
CA ASN A 499 -27.18 15.48 39.50
C ASN A 499 -25.66 15.77 39.43
N THR A 500 -24.92 14.92 38.73
CA THR A 500 -23.47 15.02 38.50
C THR A 500 -23.07 16.23 37.67
N GLU A 501 -23.96 16.69 36.81
CA GLU A 501 -23.78 17.84 35.92
C GLU A 501 -24.16 19.16 36.62
N LYS A 502 -24.40 19.15 37.96
CA LYS A 502 -24.47 20.34 38.84
C LYS A 502 -25.36 21.50 38.33
N GLY A 503 -26.47 21.19 37.67
CA GLY A 503 -27.39 22.20 37.14
C GLY A 503 -26.99 22.81 35.79
N PHE A 504 -25.98 22.25 35.10
CA PHE A 504 -25.64 22.59 33.72
C PHE A 504 -26.62 21.92 32.75
N ILE A 505 -27.86 22.41 32.76
CA ILE A 505 -28.94 21.98 31.90
C ILE A 505 -29.04 22.95 30.72
N ARG A 506 -29.17 22.43 29.49
CA ARG A 506 -29.46 23.25 28.31
C ARG A 506 -30.40 22.56 27.34
N GLN A 507 -31.06 23.36 26.50
CA GLN A 507 -31.77 22.86 25.34
C GLN A 507 -30.77 22.44 24.25
N ALA A 508 -31.09 21.35 23.57
CA ALA A 508 -30.33 20.82 22.43
C ALA A 508 -31.31 20.17 21.43
N GLN A 509 -30.80 19.81 20.26
CA GLN A 509 -31.52 19.00 19.28
C GLN A 509 -30.62 17.95 18.64
N PHE A 510 -31.25 16.97 17.98
CA PHE A 510 -30.61 16.09 17.02
C PHE A 510 -31.09 16.38 15.61
N ASP A 511 -30.12 16.50 14.70
CA ASP A 511 -30.36 16.53 13.26
C ASP A 511 -30.04 15.15 12.62
N ILE A 512 -30.52 14.93 11.40
CA ILE A 512 -30.15 13.71 10.66
C ILE A 512 -28.65 13.76 10.31
N ALA A 513 -27.92 12.66 10.43
CA ALA A 513 -26.45 12.65 10.28
C ALA A 513 -25.94 13.26 8.97
N VAL A 514 -26.65 13.02 7.86
CA VAL A 514 -26.30 13.58 6.55
C VAL A 514 -26.46 15.11 6.44
N ALA A 515 -27.09 15.76 7.44
CA ALA A 515 -27.21 17.21 7.54
C ALA A 515 -26.06 17.85 8.36
N SER A 516 -25.17 17.06 8.95
CA SER A 516 -23.99 17.57 9.67
C SER A 516 -23.09 18.40 8.75
N GLU A 517 -22.52 19.49 9.27
CA GLU A 517 -21.47 20.26 8.58
C GLU A 517 -20.25 19.39 8.25
N ILE A 518 -19.95 18.39 9.08
CA ILE A 518 -18.86 17.43 8.83
C ILE A 518 -19.10 16.64 7.54
N MET A 519 -20.35 16.32 7.20
CA MET A 519 -20.69 15.66 5.93
C MET A 519 -20.40 16.59 4.74
N ALA A 520 -20.69 17.89 4.85
CA ALA A 520 -20.37 18.87 3.82
C ALA A 520 -18.85 19.04 3.66
N ILE A 521 -18.10 19.08 4.76
CA ILE A 521 -16.63 19.12 4.74
C ILE A 521 -16.05 17.89 4.06
N LEU A 522 -16.56 16.69 4.38
CA LEU A 522 -16.14 15.44 3.73
C LEU A 522 -16.34 15.50 2.21
N ALA A 523 -17.45 16.08 1.74
CA ALA A 523 -17.76 16.18 0.31
C ALA A 523 -16.93 17.25 -0.44
N LEU A 524 -16.30 18.18 0.27
CA LEU A 524 -15.58 19.33 -0.31
C LEU A 524 -14.07 19.27 -0.09
N THR A 525 -13.59 18.32 0.71
CA THR A 525 -12.16 18.21 1.02
C THR A 525 -11.37 17.60 -0.14
N THR A 526 -10.14 18.07 -0.29
CA THR A 526 -9.17 17.58 -1.29
C THR A 526 -8.14 16.60 -0.72
N SER A 527 -7.98 16.60 0.62
CA SER A 527 -7.03 15.73 1.33
C SER A 527 -7.41 15.60 2.81
N LEU A 528 -6.73 14.72 3.54
CA LEU A 528 -6.90 14.64 5.00
C LEU A 528 -6.43 15.92 5.71
N ALA A 529 -5.39 16.57 5.20
CA ALA A 529 -4.89 17.82 5.75
C ALA A 529 -5.89 18.97 5.56
N ASP A 530 -6.46 19.10 4.36
CA ASP A 530 -7.55 20.06 4.05
C ASP A 530 -8.79 19.78 4.92
N MET A 531 -9.14 18.51 5.12
CA MET A 531 -10.27 18.12 5.96
C MET A 531 -10.05 18.58 7.41
N LYS A 532 -8.86 18.34 7.96
CA LYS A 532 -8.52 18.73 9.34
C LYS A 532 -8.56 20.25 9.53
N ASP A 533 -8.04 21.01 8.57
CA ASP A 533 -8.09 22.49 8.60
C ASP A 533 -9.53 23.01 8.56
N ARG A 534 -10.38 22.46 7.68
CA ARG A 534 -11.81 22.81 7.60
C ARG A 534 -12.56 22.46 8.88
N LEU A 535 -12.30 21.28 9.45
CA LEU A 535 -12.90 20.88 10.72
C LEU A 535 -12.50 21.85 11.84
N GLY A 536 -11.22 22.26 11.91
CA GLY A 536 -10.75 23.23 12.90
C GLY A 536 -11.45 24.58 12.81
N LYS A 537 -11.87 25.00 11.61
CA LYS A 537 -12.53 26.29 11.34
C LYS A 537 -14.04 26.30 11.62
N MET A 538 -14.66 25.16 11.91
CA MET A 538 -16.10 25.10 12.22
C MET A 538 -16.41 25.96 13.46
N VAL A 539 -17.35 26.89 13.33
CA VAL A 539 -17.79 27.74 14.45
C VAL A 539 -18.91 27.03 15.21
N VAL A 540 -18.67 26.77 16.49
CA VAL A 540 -19.60 25.98 17.32
C VAL A 540 -20.49 26.82 18.22
N ALA A 541 -20.02 28.02 18.58
CA ALA A 541 -20.69 29.00 19.44
C ALA A 541 -19.97 30.35 19.35
N ASN A 542 -20.47 31.35 20.08
CA ASN A 542 -19.72 32.55 20.42
C ASN A 542 -19.33 32.54 21.91
N ASP A 543 -18.28 33.27 22.26
CA ASP A 543 -17.97 33.61 23.65
C ASP A 543 -18.93 34.70 24.17
N LYS A 544 -18.85 35.00 25.47
CA LYS A 544 -19.63 36.07 26.12
C LYS A 544 -19.34 37.48 25.59
N ASN A 545 -18.27 37.67 24.81
CA ASN A 545 -17.91 38.93 24.16
C ASN A 545 -18.36 38.97 22.67
N GLY A 546 -19.05 37.93 22.19
CA GLY A 546 -19.52 37.82 20.82
C GLY A 546 -18.45 37.39 19.80
N GLN A 547 -17.29 36.90 20.25
CA GLN A 547 -16.26 36.35 19.38
C GLN A 547 -16.54 34.88 19.05
N PRO A 548 -16.30 34.44 17.80
CA PRO A 548 -16.55 33.06 17.42
C PRO A 548 -15.61 32.09 18.15
N VAL A 549 -16.18 31.01 18.68
CA VAL A 549 -15.46 29.86 19.23
C VAL A 549 -15.47 28.75 18.18
N THR A 550 -14.29 28.26 17.83
CA THR A 550 -14.12 27.25 16.79
C THR A 550 -13.89 25.86 17.36
N ALA A 551 -14.06 24.81 16.55
CA ALA A 551 -13.74 23.44 16.94
C ALA A 551 -12.25 23.26 17.28
N GLU A 552 -11.34 24.05 16.69
CA GLU A 552 -9.91 24.04 17.04
C GLU A 552 -9.62 24.61 18.44
N ASP A 553 -10.54 25.38 19.03
CA ASP A 553 -10.40 25.91 20.39
C ASP A 553 -10.72 24.89 21.50
N LEU A 554 -11.43 23.81 21.14
CA LEU A 554 -11.87 22.72 22.01
C LEU A 554 -10.86 21.57 22.00
#